data_AF-A0A3C1NMY7-F1
#
_entry.id   AF-A0A3C1NMY7-F1
#
_cell.length_a   1.000
_cell.length_b   1.000
_cell.length_c   1.000
_cell.angle_alpha   90.00
_cell.angle_beta   90.00
_cell.angle_gamma   90.00
#
_symmetry.space_group_name_H-M   'P 1'
#
loop_
_entity.id
_entity.type
_entity.pdbx_description
1 polymer ?
#
loop_
_entity_poly.entity_id
_entity_poly.type
_entity_poly.pdbx_seq_one_letter_code
_entity_poly.pdbx_strand_id
1 'polypeptide(L)' 'MRLSDGDINTIKSVLTQAQKTGNTEMCHRVEWKVKEVLSIRSNMSGTEFLEKLLTDYNYLATKE' A
#
# COMPACT_ATOMS: atom_id res chain seq x y z
N MET A 1 14.07 -5.14 -2.76
CA MET A 1 13.02 -4.88 -1.74
C MET A 1 12.05 -6.06 -1.71
N ARG A 2 11.38 -6.37 -0.58
CA ARG A 2 10.45 -7.54 -0.48
C ARG A 2 9.16 -7.40 -1.30
N LEU A 3 8.84 -6.18 -1.74
CA LEU A 3 7.78 -5.87 -2.69
C LEU A 3 8.43 -5.58 -4.04
N SER A 4 7.85 -6.12 -5.10
CA SER A 4 8.24 -5.83 -6.48
C SER A 4 7.36 -4.70 -7.06
N ASP A 5 7.79 -4.10 -8.16
CA ASP A 5 7.02 -3.06 -8.86
C ASP A 5 5.59 -3.50 -9.22
N GLY A 6 5.38 -4.80 -9.45
CA GLY A 6 4.06 -5.39 -9.65
C GLY A 6 3.15 -5.28 -8.42
N ASP A 7 3.69 -5.49 -7.21
CA ASP A 7 2.94 -5.33 -5.97
C ASP A 7 2.56 -3.86 -5.75
N ILE A 8 3.50 -2.96 -6.02
CA ILE A 8 3.30 -1.51 -5.89
C ILE A 8 2.22 -1.01 -6.86
N ASN A 9 2.24 -1.46 -8.11
CA ASN A 9 1.18 -1.14 -9.08
C ASN A 9 -0.18 -1.70 -8.68
N THR A 10 -0.21 -2.88 -8.06
CA THR A 10 -1.43 -3.49 -7.53
C THR A 10 -1.99 -2.66 -6.38
N ILE A 11 -1.15 -2.28 -5.41
CA ILE A 11 -1.52 -1.42 -4.28
C ILE A 11 -2.08 -0.09 -4.79
N LYS A 12 -1.39 0.55 -5.74
CA LYS A 12 -1.83 1.82 -6.35
C LYS A 12 -3.18 1.69 -7.05
N SER A 13 -3.41 0.59 -7.76
CA SER A 13 -4.69 0.31 -8.43
C SER A 13 -5.82 0.12 -7.42
N VAL A 14 -5.58 -0.65 -6.36
CA VAL A 14 -6.56 -0.88 -5.28
C VAL A 14 -6.91 0.42 -4.57
N LEU A 15 -5.91 1.25 -4.25
CA LEU A 15 -6.11 2.54 -3.58
C LEU A 15 -6.94 3.50 -4.44
N THR A 16 -6.64 3.55 -5.73
CA THR A 16 -7.41 4.34 -6.72
C THR A 16 -8.84 3.84 -6.83
N GLN A 17 -9.06 2.52 -6.86
CA GLN A 17 -10.41 1.93 -6.89
C GLN A 17 -11.19 2.20 -5.61
N ALA A 18 -10.55 2.06 -4.45
CA ALA A 18 -11.16 2.31 -3.15
C ALA A 18 -11.60 3.77 -3.01
N GLN A 19 -10.77 4.72 -3.48
CA GLN A 19 -11.16 6.14 -3.51
C GLN A 19 -12.34 6.41 -4.45
N LYS A 20 -12.38 5.77 -5.63
CA LYS A 20 -13.48 5.95 -6.60
C LYS A 20 -14.80 5.33 -6.16
N THR A 21 -14.75 4.18 -5.50
CA THR A 21 -15.94 3.41 -5.10
C THR A 21 -16.37 3.67 -3.67
N GLY A 22 -15.52 4.33 -2.86
CA GLY A 22 -15.69 4.43 -1.41
C GLY A 22 -15.44 3.10 -0.68
N ASN A 23 -15.00 2.04 -1.38
CA ASN A 23 -14.83 0.72 -0.80
C ASN A 23 -13.45 0.60 -0.12
N THR A 24 -13.38 1.02 1.14
CA THR A 24 -12.18 0.94 1.98
C THR A 24 -11.85 -0.48 2.44
N GLU A 25 -12.76 -1.44 2.28
CA GLU A 25 -12.53 -2.85 2.68
C GLU A 25 -11.40 -3.48 1.86
N MET A 26 -11.29 -3.15 0.58
CA MET A 26 -10.18 -3.61 -0.26
C MET A 26 -8.83 -3.06 0.21
N CYS A 27 -8.78 -1.80 0.65
CA CYS A 27 -7.58 -1.23 1.24
C CYS A 27 -7.18 -1.98 2.52
N HIS A 28 -8.15 -2.32 3.39
CA HIS A 28 -7.86 -3.07 4.61
C HIS A 28 -7.29 -4.47 4.35
N ARG A 29 -7.77 -5.18 3.33
CA ARG A 29 -7.21 -6.49 2.95
C ARG A 29 -5.78 -6.40 2.47
N VAL A 30 -5.50 -5.43 1.60
CA VAL A 30 -4.14 -5.20 1.07
C VAL A 30 -3.21 -4.73 2.18
N GLU A 31 -3.66 -3.80 3.02
CA GLU A 31 -2.95 -3.33 4.21
C GLU A 31 -2.52 -4.50 5.10
N TRP A 32 -3.45 -5.40 5.44
CA TRP A 32 -3.14 -6.57 6.27
C TRP A 32 -2.06 -7.45 5.65
N LYS A 33 -2.17 -7.72 4.34
CA LYS A 33 -1.20 -8.55 3.62
C LYS A 33 0.19 -7.91 3.59
N VAL A 34 0.25 -6.61 3.34
CA VAL A 34 1.51 -5.85 3.33
C VAL A 34 2.13 -5.81 4.72
N LYS A 35 1.33 -5.56 5.77
CA LYS A 35 1.78 -5.60 7.17
C LYS A 35 2.34 -6.97 7.56
N GLU A 36 1.71 -8.05 7.12
CA GLU A 36 2.19 -9.43 7.33
C GLU A 36 3.54 -9.67 6.65
N VAL A 37 3.64 -9.39 5.34
CA VAL A 37 4.84 -9.65 4.53
C VAL A 37 6.03 -8.81 4.97
N LEU A 38 5.79 -7.54 5.30
CA LEU A 38 6.82 -6.62 5.79
C LEU A 38 7.02 -6.68 7.31
N SER A 39 6.19 -7.44 8.02
CA SER A 39 6.16 -7.49 9.49
C SER A 39 6.06 -6.11 10.15
N ILE A 40 5.28 -5.21 9.55
CA ILE A 40 5.05 -3.85 10.05
C ILE A 40 3.82 -3.82 10.95
N ARG A 41 3.93 -3.21 12.12
CA ARG A 41 2.80 -2.86 12.98
C ARG A 41 2.52 -1.38 12.86
N SER A 42 1.32 -1.01 12.44
CA SER A 42 0.89 0.38 12.35
C SER A 42 -0.57 0.51 12.75
N ASN A 43 -0.89 1.60 13.45
CA ASN A 43 -2.26 1.99 13.85
C ASN A 43 -2.95 2.89 12.80
N MET A 44 -2.28 3.18 11.69
CA MET A 44 -2.85 3.98 10.60
C MET A 44 -4.03 3.27 9.94
N SER A 45 -4.97 4.05 9.40
CA SER A 45 -6.03 3.52 8.54
C SER A 45 -5.43 2.84 7.31
N GLY A 46 -6.13 1.84 6.75
CA GLY A 46 -5.61 1.06 5.62
C GLY A 46 -5.24 1.93 4.41
N THR A 47 -6.05 2.94 4.11
CA THR A 47 -5.78 3.94 3.07
C THR A 47 -4.51 4.75 3.36
N GLU A 48 -4.39 5.35 4.55
CA GLU A 48 -3.21 6.15 4.90
C GLU A 48 -1.92 5.33 4.88
N PHE A 49 -1.99 4.09 5.39
CA PHE A 49 -0.85 3.19 5.40
C PHE A 49 -0.35 2.91 3.98
N LEU A 50 -1.26 2.60 3.06
CA LEU A 50 -0.91 2.29 1.68
C LEU A 50 -0.42 3.54 0.92
N GLU A 51 -0.99 4.73 1.15
CA GLU A 51 -0.49 5.98 0.55
C GLU A 51 0.94 6.30 1.01
N LYS A 52 1.21 6.15 2.31
CA LYS A 52 2.54 6.36 2.84
C LYS A 52 3.53 5.33 2.31
N LEU A 53 3.13 4.07 2.22
CA LEU A 53 3.95 3.00 1.64
C LEU A 53 4.34 3.29 0.19
N LEU A 54 3.39 3.74 -0.63
CA LEU A 54 3.65 4.12 -2.03
C LEU A 54 4.63 5.30 -2.11
N THR A 55 4.51 6.27 -1.21
CA THR A 55 5.40 7.43 -1.16
C THR A 55 6.81 7.04 -0.76
N ASP A 56 6.95 6.24 0.31
CA ASP A 56 8.23 5.69 0.78
C ASP A 56 8.89 4.83 -0.31
N TYR A 57 8.12 3.98 -1.02
CA TYR A 57 8.64 3.19 -2.14
C TYR A 57 9.14 4.07 -3.29
N ASN A 58 8.34 5.03 -3.75
CA ASN A 58 8.75 5.93 -4.84
C ASN A 58 10.00 6.73 -4.46
N TYR A 59 10.10 7.17 -3.21
CA TYR A 59 11.28 7.89 -2.72
C TYR A 59 12.54 7.01 -2.76
N LEU A 60 12.44 5.75 -2.33
CA LEU A 60 13.55 4.80 -2.38
C LEU A 60 13.93 4.45 -3.82
N ALA A 61 12.95 4.14 -4.67
CA ALA A 61 13.17 3.77 -6.07
C ALA A 61 13.76 4.90 -6.91
N THR A 62 13.46 6.17 -6.60
CA THR A 62 14.02 7.33 -7.31
C THR A 62 15.42 7.70 -6.83
N LYS A 63 15.86 7.17 -5.67
CA LYS A 63 17.18 7.44 -5.08
C LYS A 63 18.24 6.37 -5.42
N GLU A 64 17.87 5.32 -6.14
CA GLU A 64 18.76 4.28 -6.68
C GLU A 64 19.35 4.64 -8.04
#